data_AF-A0A926CFP6-F1
#
_entry.id   AF-A0A926CFP6-F1
#
_cell.length_a   1.000
_cell.length_b   1.000
_cell.length_c   1.000
_cell.angle_alpha   90.00
_cell.angle_beta   90.00
_cell.angle_gamma   90.00
#
_symmetry.space_group_name_H-M   'P 1'
#
loop_
_entity.id
_entity.type
_entity.pdbx_description
1 polymer ?
#
loop_
_entity_poly.entity_id
_entity_poly.type
_entity_poly.pdbx_seq_one_letter_code
_entity_poly.pdbx_strand_id
1 'polypeptide(L)'
;MLAFTEERRAAPGVAILARTTSRLSAMLDHEGTLSRILLLQDGLTLPALRPPVLLDTSGMGVVELAAVLEQLACGAVPDWPSRTPLPTIAIVDPLAVAYLRLLMDCPAVVAVVACTVSPLTLATSIRYFGALAVQEQSGPVWIGVPCPTLIPYRHDLGRLLLALHCGVTIAAAAHAAHLSRAGLRRRLDQLFAALQVERLAGYDSVESWRTRLLAALHAPL
;
A
#
# COMPACT_ATOMS: atom_id res chain seq x y z
N MET A 1 -29.38 12.94 17.61
CA MET A 1 -28.62 12.92 16.34
C MET A 1 -27.16 12.42 16.49
N LEU A 2 -26.72 12.00 17.69
CA LEU A 2 -25.39 11.38 17.91
C LEU A 2 -25.43 9.84 17.91
N ALA A 3 -26.56 9.24 18.28
CA ALA A 3 -26.73 7.78 18.34
C ALA A 3 -26.67 7.08 16.96
N PHE A 4 -27.19 7.72 15.91
CA PHE A 4 -27.19 7.19 14.54
C PHE A 4 -25.78 7.02 13.94
N THR A 5 -24.83 7.84 14.41
CA THR A 5 -23.44 7.83 13.95
C THR A 5 -22.63 6.74 14.67
N GLU A 6 -23.01 6.37 15.89
CA GLU A 6 -22.38 5.29 16.66
C GLU A 6 -22.92 3.90 16.29
N GLU A 7 -24.21 3.76 15.96
CA GLU A 7 -24.78 2.50 15.46
C GLU A 7 -24.19 2.05 14.13
N ARG A 8 -23.94 2.97 13.18
CA ARG A 8 -23.20 2.64 11.94
C ARG A 8 -21.72 2.33 12.18
N ARG A 9 -21.15 2.73 13.33
CA ARG A 9 -19.78 2.37 13.74
C ARG A 9 -19.71 0.97 14.37
N ALA A 10 -20.82 0.41 14.82
CA ALA A 10 -20.91 -0.94 15.38
C ALA A 10 -21.26 -2.03 14.34
N ALA A 11 -21.61 -1.64 13.11
CA ALA A 11 -21.99 -2.60 12.07
C ALA A 11 -20.75 -3.36 11.54
N PRO A 12 -20.82 -4.70 11.44
CA PRO A 12 -19.78 -5.50 10.78
C PRO A 12 -19.67 -5.09 9.30
N GLY A 13 -18.44 -5.02 8.76
CA GLY A 13 -18.23 -4.69 7.35
C GLY A 13 -16.77 -4.37 7.01
N VAL A 14 -16.52 -4.12 5.73
CA VAL A 14 -15.18 -3.81 5.17
C VAL A 14 -15.13 -2.36 4.66
N ALA A 15 -14.03 -1.66 4.92
CA ALA A 15 -13.78 -0.34 4.34
C ALA A 15 -13.06 -0.49 2.99
N ILE A 16 -13.71 -0.07 1.90
CA ILE A 16 -13.12 -0.11 0.55
C ILE A 16 -12.47 1.25 0.26
N LEU A 17 -11.14 1.29 0.20
CA LEU A 17 -10.39 2.44 -0.31
C LEU A 17 -10.24 2.29 -1.82
N ALA A 18 -10.75 3.26 -2.57
CA ALA A 18 -10.67 3.25 -4.04
C ALA A 18 -10.46 4.67 -4.59
N ARG A 19 -9.85 4.78 -5.77
CA ARG A 19 -9.71 6.07 -6.46
C ARG A 19 -10.96 6.44 -7.28
N THR A 20 -11.64 5.43 -7.81
CA THR A 20 -12.83 5.60 -8.64
C THR A 20 -13.98 4.76 -8.08
N THR A 21 -15.17 4.89 -8.68
CA THR A 21 -16.31 4.05 -8.34
C THR A 21 -15.96 2.58 -8.59
N SER A 22 -15.62 1.88 -7.51
CA SER A 22 -15.23 0.48 -7.56
C SER A 22 -16.44 -0.42 -7.74
N ARG A 23 -16.34 -1.38 -8.68
CA ARG A 23 -17.35 -2.44 -8.83
C ARG A 23 -17.38 -3.39 -7.64
N LEU A 24 -16.37 -3.35 -6.77
CA LEU A 24 -16.23 -4.25 -5.62
C LEU A 24 -17.39 -4.15 -4.63
N SER A 25 -17.98 -2.97 -4.43
CA SER A 25 -19.08 -2.81 -3.49
C SER A 25 -20.33 -3.60 -3.90
N ALA A 26 -20.76 -3.46 -5.16
CA ALA A 26 -21.89 -4.24 -5.68
C ALA A 26 -21.62 -5.75 -5.65
N MET A 27 -20.36 -6.14 -5.89
CA MET A 27 -19.91 -7.52 -5.83
C MET A 27 -20.00 -8.10 -4.41
N LEU A 28 -19.54 -7.33 -3.41
CA LEU A 28 -19.57 -7.74 -2.01
C LEU A 28 -20.98 -7.74 -1.43
N ASP A 29 -21.84 -6.81 -1.86
CA ASP A 29 -23.24 -6.79 -1.47
C ASP A 29 -23.97 -8.06 -1.93
N HIS A 30 -23.67 -8.56 -3.14
CA HIS A 30 -24.20 -9.84 -3.64
C HIS A 30 -23.77 -11.03 -2.78
N GLU A 31 -22.54 -11.02 -2.27
CA GLU A 31 -21.97 -12.05 -1.39
C GLU A 31 -22.32 -11.85 0.10
N GLY A 32 -23.24 -10.94 0.41
CA GLY A 32 -23.69 -10.65 1.78
C GLY A 32 -22.63 -10.00 2.66
N THR A 33 -21.60 -9.38 2.07
CA THR A 33 -20.53 -8.69 2.79
C THR A 33 -20.81 -7.19 2.80
N LEU A 34 -21.20 -6.66 3.97
CA LEU A 34 -21.42 -5.22 4.15
C LEU A 34 -20.14 -4.44 3.85
N SER A 35 -20.25 -3.45 2.97
CA SER A 35 -19.13 -2.65 2.52
C SER A 35 -19.38 -1.14 2.63
N ARG A 36 -18.32 -0.38 2.86
CA ARG A 36 -18.34 1.09 2.81
C ARG A 36 -17.26 1.58 1.85
N ILE A 37 -17.67 2.18 0.74
CA ILE A 37 -16.73 2.81 -0.20
C ILE A 37 -16.26 4.16 0.36
N LEU A 38 -14.96 4.36 0.31
CA LEU A 38 -14.27 5.59 0.65
C LEU A 38 -13.40 5.98 -0.54
N LEU A 39 -13.84 7.04 -1.22
CA LEU A 39 -13.13 7.58 -2.36
C LEU A 39 -11.97 8.45 -1.89
N LEU A 40 -10.75 8.10 -2.31
CA LEU A 40 -9.56 8.89 -2.04
C LEU A 40 -9.69 10.26 -2.73
N GLN A 41 -9.61 11.32 -1.93
CA GLN A 41 -9.64 12.69 -2.41
C GLN A 41 -8.22 13.17 -2.77
N ASP A 42 -8.12 14.31 -3.43
CA ASP A 42 -6.85 14.99 -3.64
C ASP A 42 -6.31 15.49 -2.29
N GLY A 43 -5.25 14.84 -1.83
CA GLY A 43 -4.79 14.94 -0.46
C GLY A 43 -4.77 13.54 0.14
N LEU A 44 -3.58 12.97 0.20
CA LEU A 44 -3.36 11.55 0.50
C LEU A 44 -3.88 11.11 1.87
N THR A 45 -4.33 12.02 2.73
CA THR A 45 -4.85 11.76 4.07
C THR A 45 -6.01 10.78 4.05
N LEU A 46 -5.84 9.65 4.74
CA LEU A 46 -6.90 8.65 4.89
C LEU A 46 -7.99 9.15 5.86
N PRO A 47 -9.28 8.92 5.53
CA PRO A 47 -10.39 9.18 6.46
C PRO A 47 -10.33 8.21 7.65
N ALA A 48 -11.22 8.33 8.63
CA ALA A 48 -11.35 7.31 9.67
C ALA A 48 -11.71 5.94 9.04
N LEU A 49 -10.87 4.93 9.29
CA LEU A 49 -11.02 3.56 8.80
C LEU A 49 -11.09 2.57 9.96
N ARG A 50 -11.74 1.43 9.73
CA ARG A 50 -11.68 0.27 10.63
C ARG A 50 -11.32 -0.97 9.81
N PRO A 51 -10.64 -1.95 10.41
CA PRO A 51 -10.30 -3.19 9.72
C PRO A 51 -11.54 -4.09 9.56
N PRO A 52 -11.52 -5.00 8.57
CA PRO A 52 -10.50 -5.09 7.52
C PRO A 52 -10.61 -3.93 6.51
N VAL A 53 -9.47 -3.49 5.99
CA VAL A 53 -9.41 -2.54 4.86
C VAL A 53 -9.26 -3.34 3.57
N LEU A 54 -10.06 -3.00 2.57
CA LEU A 54 -9.92 -3.46 1.20
C LEU A 54 -9.38 -2.30 0.36
N LEU A 55 -8.15 -2.44 -0.14
CA LEU A 55 -7.50 -1.44 -0.98
C LEU A 55 -7.66 -1.83 -2.45
N ASP A 56 -8.50 -1.10 -3.19
CA ASP A 56 -8.64 -1.25 -4.63
C ASP A 56 -7.60 -0.39 -5.35
N THR A 57 -6.54 -1.03 -5.86
CA THR A 57 -5.44 -0.30 -6.51
C THR A 57 -5.81 0.22 -7.91
N SER A 58 -7.01 -0.08 -8.41
CA SER A 58 -7.45 0.32 -9.75
C SER A 58 -7.48 1.85 -9.90
N GLY A 59 -6.74 2.36 -10.88
CA GLY A 59 -6.67 3.78 -11.19
C GLY A 59 -5.79 4.60 -10.25
N MET A 60 -5.08 3.98 -9.30
CA MET A 60 -4.07 4.67 -8.48
C MET A 60 -2.77 4.88 -9.24
N GLY A 61 -2.03 5.95 -8.95
CA GLY A 61 -0.63 6.05 -9.36
C GLY A 61 0.31 5.25 -8.44
N VAL A 62 1.51 4.87 -8.90
CA VAL A 62 2.50 4.15 -8.06
C VAL A 62 2.87 4.94 -6.79
N VAL A 63 3.06 6.25 -6.93
CA VAL A 63 3.38 7.15 -5.80
C VAL A 63 2.19 7.30 -4.86
N GLU A 64 0.97 7.39 -5.41
CA GLU A 64 -0.25 7.46 -4.62
C GLU A 64 -0.45 6.19 -3.81
N LEU A 65 -0.26 5.02 -4.43
CA LEU A 65 -0.28 3.74 -3.74
C LEU A 65 0.75 3.70 -2.60
N ALA A 66 1.99 4.12 -2.85
CA ALA A 66 3.02 4.18 -1.81
C ALA A 66 2.61 5.06 -0.62
N ALA A 67 1.96 6.20 -0.88
CA ALA A 67 1.48 7.11 0.16
C ALA A 67 0.34 6.54 0.99
N VAL A 68 -0.59 5.84 0.35
CA VAL A 68 -1.68 5.14 1.04
C VAL A 68 -1.11 4.02 1.91
N LEU A 69 -0.18 3.22 1.37
CA LEU A 69 0.47 2.13 2.09
C LEU A 69 1.29 2.63 3.29
N GLU A 70 2.00 3.76 3.18
CA GLU A 70 2.76 4.33 4.32
C GLU A 70 1.82 4.77 5.46
N GLN A 71 0.66 5.35 5.14
CA GLN A 71 -0.31 5.74 6.16
C GLN A 71 -0.96 4.53 6.83
N LEU A 72 -1.31 3.50 6.06
CA LEU A 72 -1.82 2.24 6.58
C LEU A 72 -0.76 1.55 7.45
N ALA A 73 0.50 1.53 7.03
CA ALA A 73 1.62 0.93 7.75
C ALA A 73 1.94 1.66 9.07
N CYS A 74 1.91 2.99 9.08
CA CYS A 74 2.17 3.80 10.27
C CYS A 74 0.93 3.94 11.18
N GLY A 75 -0.22 3.38 10.79
CA GLY A 75 -1.48 3.61 11.48
C GLY A 75 -1.85 5.09 11.57
N ALA A 76 -1.44 5.90 10.58
CA ALA A 76 -1.68 7.35 10.51
C ALA A 76 -3.12 7.63 10.03
N VAL A 77 -4.08 6.99 10.70
CA VAL A 77 -5.51 7.01 10.40
C VAL A 77 -6.24 7.63 11.58
N PRO A 78 -7.19 8.55 11.37
CA PRO A 78 -8.00 9.11 12.45
C PRO A 78 -8.68 8.02 13.28
N ASP A 79 -8.68 8.20 14.61
CA ASP A 79 -9.31 7.30 15.58
C ASP A 79 -8.73 5.87 15.64
N TRP A 80 -7.55 5.61 15.05
CA TRP A 80 -6.87 4.31 15.14
C TRP A 80 -5.97 4.21 16.39
N PRO A 81 -6.31 3.35 17.38
CA PRO A 81 -5.85 3.54 18.76
C PRO A 81 -4.43 3.03 19.09
N SER A 82 -3.50 2.94 18.13
CA SER A 82 -2.15 2.42 18.45
C SER A 82 -1.01 2.76 17.50
N ARG A 83 -1.20 3.59 16.45
CA ARG A 83 -0.20 3.77 15.37
C ARG A 83 0.35 2.45 14.82
N THR A 84 -0.44 1.38 14.93
CA THR A 84 -0.10 0.06 14.41
C THR A 84 -0.53 -0.05 12.95
N PRO A 85 0.12 -0.92 12.16
CA PRO A 85 -0.30 -1.21 10.81
C PRO A 85 -1.78 -1.62 10.78
N LEU A 86 -2.55 -1.00 9.88
CA LEU A 86 -3.97 -1.29 9.71
C LEU A 86 -4.14 -2.48 8.74
N PRO A 87 -4.65 -3.64 9.17
CA PRO A 87 -4.72 -4.83 8.33
C PRO A 87 -5.46 -4.58 7.02
N THR A 88 -4.75 -4.79 5.92
CA THR A 88 -5.16 -4.41 4.57
C THR A 88 -5.10 -5.60 3.62
N ILE A 89 -6.18 -5.83 2.89
CA ILE A 89 -6.27 -6.73 1.75
C ILE A 89 -6.19 -5.85 0.50
N ALA A 90 -5.20 -6.07 -0.36
CA ALA A 90 -5.05 -5.31 -1.60
C ALA A 90 -5.59 -6.08 -2.81
N ILE A 91 -6.42 -5.42 -3.62
CA ILE A 91 -6.85 -5.91 -4.94
C ILE A 91 -5.96 -5.29 -6.00
N VAL A 92 -5.32 -6.13 -6.81
CA VAL A 92 -4.31 -5.68 -7.78
C VAL A 92 -4.41 -6.42 -9.11
N ASP A 93 -4.04 -5.76 -10.19
CA ASP A 93 -3.77 -6.40 -11.47
C ASP A 93 -2.52 -7.30 -11.34
N PRO A 94 -2.59 -8.60 -11.64
CA PRO A 94 -1.44 -9.50 -11.62
C PRO A 94 -0.24 -9.04 -12.45
N LEU A 95 -0.45 -8.18 -13.45
CA LEU A 95 0.59 -7.65 -14.33
C LEU A 95 1.22 -6.36 -13.80
N ALA A 96 0.68 -5.75 -12.74
CA ALA A 96 1.19 -4.50 -12.17
C ALA A 96 2.42 -4.73 -11.27
N VAL A 97 3.57 -5.10 -11.86
CA VAL A 97 4.81 -5.48 -11.14
C VAL A 97 5.23 -4.47 -10.07
N ALA A 98 5.18 -3.17 -10.37
CA ALA A 98 5.52 -2.11 -9.42
C ALA A 98 4.65 -2.15 -8.16
N TYR A 99 3.37 -2.51 -8.31
CA TYR A 99 2.39 -2.54 -7.24
C TYR A 99 2.63 -3.76 -6.37
N LEU A 100 2.86 -4.92 -6.99
CA LEU A 100 3.21 -6.15 -6.27
C LEU A 100 4.45 -5.93 -5.38
N ARG A 101 5.47 -5.22 -5.87
CA ARG A 101 6.67 -4.89 -5.07
C ARG A 101 6.36 -3.98 -3.89
N LEU A 102 5.55 -2.94 -4.08
CA LEU A 102 5.13 -2.05 -3.00
C LEU A 102 4.28 -2.78 -1.95
N LEU A 103 3.37 -3.66 -2.40
CA LEU A 103 2.50 -4.44 -1.52
C LEU A 103 3.27 -5.47 -0.69
N MET A 104 4.29 -6.09 -1.28
CA MET A 104 5.20 -7.00 -0.56
C MET A 104 5.97 -6.30 0.57
N ASP A 105 6.31 -5.02 0.37
CA ASP A 105 7.11 -4.24 1.30
C ASP A 105 6.30 -3.67 2.48
N CYS A 106 4.98 -3.57 2.31
CA CYS A 106 4.10 -2.88 3.25
C CYS A 106 3.67 -3.79 4.41
N PRO A 107 3.99 -3.46 5.67
CA PRO A 107 3.64 -4.28 6.83
C PRO A 107 2.13 -4.28 7.16
N ALA A 108 1.35 -3.35 6.60
CA ALA A 108 -0.10 -3.35 6.75
C ALA A 108 -0.80 -4.37 5.84
N VAL A 109 -0.14 -4.83 4.78
CA VAL A 109 -0.75 -5.74 3.80
C VAL A 109 -0.67 -7.17 4.31
N VAL A 110 -1.83 -7.75 4.61
CA VAL A 110 -1.96 -9.14 5.08
C VAL A 110 -2.31 -10.10 3.94
N ALA A 111 -2.90 -9.57 2.86
CA ALA A 111 -3.19 -10.34 1.67
C ALA A 111 -3.16 -9.48 0.41
N VAL A 112 -2.73 -10.09 -0.70
CA VAL A 112 -2.80 -9.53 -2.04
C VAL A 112 -3.62 -10.48 -2.90
N VAL A 113 -4.69 -9.95 -3.50
CA VAL A 113 -5.67 -10.72 -4.27
C VAL A 113 -5.72 -10.16 -5.68
N ALA A 114 -5.64 -11.02 -6.70
CA ALA A 114 -5.82 -10.60 -8.07
C ALA A 114 -7.23 -10.05 -8.31
N CYS A 115 -7.34 -8.99 -9.13
CA CYS A 115 -8.62 -8.44 -9.54
C CYS A 115 -9.48 -9.42 -10.37
N THR A 116 -8.90 -10.51 -10.85
CA THR A 116 -9.57 -11.59 -11.61
C THR A 116 -10.14 -12.72 -10.75
N VAL A 117 -9.87 -12.70 -9.44
CA VAL A 117 -10.36 -13.72 -8.52
C VAL A 117 -11.87 -13.62 -8.33
N SER A 118 -12.53 -14.78 -8.13
CA SER A 118 -13.98 -14.82 -7.97
C SER A 118 -14.48 -14.02 -6.76
N PRO A 119 -15.72 -13.47 -6.82
CA PRO A 119 -16.32 -12.75 -5.69
C PRO A 119 -16.38 -13.56 -4.39
N LEU A 120 -16.72 -14.85 -4.50
CA LEU A 120 -16.80 -15.77 -3.36
C LEU A 120 -15.44 -15.94 -2.67
N THR A 121 -14.36 -16.05 -3.46
CA THR A 121 -12.99 -16.14 -2.91
C THR A 121 -12.63 -14.85 -2.19
N LEU A 122 -12.91 -13.69 -2.78
CA LEU A 122 -12.66 -12.40 -2.16
C LEU A 122 -13.43 -12.25 -0.83
N ALA A 123 -14.73 -12.55 -0.82
CA ALA A 123 -15.56 -12.49 0.38
C ALA A 123 -15.01 -13.43 1.48
N THR A 124 -14.52 -14.61 1.10
CA THR A 124 -13.90 -15.57 2.02
C THR A 124 -12.59 -15.03 2.59
N SER A 125 -11.74 -14.39 1.76
CA SER A 125 -10.53 -13.73 2.23
C SER A 125 -10.84 -12.62 3.23
N ILE A 126 -11.84 -11.77 2.95
CA ILE A 126 -12.27 -10.70 3.88
C ILE A 126 -12.67 -11.27 5.23
N ARG A 127 -13.48 -12.35 5.25
CA ARG A 127 -13.88 -13.01 6.51
C ARG A 127 -12.69 -13.60 7.26
N TYR A 128 -11.79 -14.28 6.55
CA TYR A 128 -10.62 -14.93 7.14
C TYR A 128 -9.65 -13.91 7.76
N PHE A 129 -9.25 -12.88 7.00
CA PHE A 129 -8.30 -11.87 7.47
C PHE A 129 -8.92 -10.85 8.42
N GLY A 130 -10.24 -10.60 8.33
CA GLY A 130 -10.95 -9.78 9.30
C GLY A 130 -11.06 -10.42 10.69
N ALA A 131 -11.02 -11.75 10.77
CA ALA A 131 -11.03 -12.50 12.03
C ALA A 131 -9.64 -12.69 12.66
N LEU A 132 -8.57 -12.49 11.88
CA LEU A 132 -7.20 -12.52 12.38
C LEU A 132 -6.92 -11.21 13.13
N ALA A 133 -6.98 -11.26 14.47
CA ALA A 133 -6.30 -10.27 15.30
C ALA A 133 -4.85 -10.19 14.83
N VAL A 134 -4.31 -8.97 14.64
CA VAL A 134 -2.97 -8.64 14.12
C VAL A 134 -1.90 -9.60 14.67
N GLN A 135 -1.75 -10.78 14.06
CA GLN A 135 -0.70 -11.73 14.37
C GLN A 135 0.50 -11.34 13.54
N GLU A 136 1.70 -11.53 14.09
CA GLU A 136 2.97 -11.33 13.39
C GLU A 136 3.05 -12.26 12.16
N GLN A 137 2.48 -11.84 11.05
CA GLN A 137 2.60 -12.55 9.78
C GLN A 137 3.95 -12.23 9.15
N SER A 138 4.62 -13.26 8.64
CA SER A 138 5.92 -13.13 7.96
C SER A 138 5.87 -12.44 6.59
N GLY A 139 4.70 -11.96 6.18
CA GLY A 139 4.42 -11.27 4.91
C GLY A 139 2.98 -11.54 4.42
N PRO A 140 2.54 -10.88 3.34
CA PRO A 140 1.18 -11.06 2.81
C PRO A 140 0.96 -12.43 2.18
N VAL A 141 -0.28 -12.92 2.25
CA VAL A 141 -0.74 -14.08 1.48
C VAL A 141 -1.11 -13.64 0.05
N TRP A 142 -0.65 -14.40 -0.95
CA TRP A 142 -0.85 -14.08 -2.37
C TRP A 142 -1.91 -15.00 -2.99
N ILE A 143 -2.99 -14.43 -3.54
CA ILE A 143 -4.16 -15.17 -4.07
C ILE A 143 -4.40 -14.76 -5.52
N GLY A 144 -4.21 -15.70 -6.45
CA GLY A 144 -4.39 -15.45 -7.89
C GLY A 144 -3.32 -14.54 -8.52
N VAL A 145 -2.28 -14.18 -7.77
CA VAL A 145 -1.13 -13.38 -8.21
C VAL A 145 0.18 -14.11 -7.90
N PRO A 146 1.23 -13.96 -8.72
CA PRO A 146 2.55 -14.46 -8.38
C PRO A 146 3.14 -13.66 -7.21
N CYS A 147 3.75 -14.35 -6.25
CA CYS A 147 4.54 -13.71 -5.20
C CYS A 147 5.82 -13.15 -5.81
N PRO A 148 6.09 -11.83 -5.75
CA PRO A 148 7.31 -11.26 -6.32
C PRO A 148 8.55 -11.75 -5.58
N THR A 149 9.72 -11.67 -6.23
CA THR A 149 10.98 -11.97 -5.56
C THR A 149 11.21 -10.97 -4.43
N LEU A 150 11.54 -11.49 -3.24
CA LEU A 150 11.70 -10.66 -2.07
C LEU A 150 12.90 -9.73 -2.23
N ILE A 151 12.65 -8.42 -2.17
CA ILE A 151 13.72 -7.43 -2.08
C ILE A 151 14.25 -7.50 -0.64
N PRO A 152 15.56 -7.72 -0.42
CA PRO A 152 16.14 -7.91 0.92
C PRO A 152 16.04 -6.68 1.86
N TYR A 153 15.43 -5.58 1.42
CA TYR A 153 15.24 -4.35 2.17
C TYR A 153 13.77 -4.11 2.47
N ARG A 154 13.18 -4.99 3.29
CA ARG A 154 11.78 -4.86 3.73
C ARG A 154 11.56 -3.53 4.48
N HIS A 155 10.46 -2.86 4.15
CA HIS A 155 9.86 -1.67 4.77
C HIS A 155 10.46 -0.30 4.43
N ASP A 156 11.32 -0.20 3.41
CA ASP A 156 11.91 1.09 3.01
C ASP A 156 11.46 1.55 1.61
N LEU A 157 10.89 0.69 0.76
CA LEU A 157 10.65 1.00 -0.64
C LEU A 157 9.63 2.14 -0.80
N GLY A 158 8.46 1.98 -0.17
CA GLY A 158 7.40 3.00 -0.22
C GLY A 158 7.87 4.34 0.34
N ARG A 159 8.49 4.31 1.52
CA ARG A 159 9.03 5.51 2.18
C ARG A 159 10.08 6.24 1.35
N LEU A 160 11.03 5.52 0.76
CA LEU A 160 12.07 6.12 -0.07
C LEU A 160 11.47 6.73 -1.35
N LEU A 161 10.50 6.06 -1.97
CA LEU A 161 9.79 6.61 -3.13
C LEU A 161 9.07 7.92 -2.77
N LEU A 162 8.37 7.97 -1.63
CA LEU A 162 7.70 9.18 -1.16
C LEU A 162 8.67 10.30 -0.83
N ALA A 163 9.77 9.99 -0.16
CA ALA A 163 10.83 10.95 0.16
C ALA A 163 11.41 11.58 -1.10
N LEU A 164 11.66 10.79 -2.15
CA LEU A 164 12.10 11.27 -3.45
C LEU A 164 11.01 12.03 -4.20
N HIS A 165 9.73 11.67 -4.01
CA HIS A 165 8.63 12.38 -4.66
C HIS A 165 8.42 13.79 -4.08
N CYS A 166 8.43 13.90 -2.75
CA CYS A 166 8.20 15.17 -2.04
C CYS A 166 9.46 16.06 -1.96
N GLY A 167 10.65 15.46 -2.03
CA GLY A 167 11.91 16.17 -1.89
C GLY A 167 12.30 16.96 -3.14
N VAL A 168 12.52 18.27 -3.01
CA VAL A 168 13.10 19.09 -4.09
C VAL A 168 14.62 18.90 -4.18
N THR A 169 15.27 18.53 -3.06
CA THR A 169 16.71 18.29 -2.96
C THR A 169 17.01 17.01 -2.19
N ILE A 170 18.21 16.45 -2.37
CA ILE A 170 18.63 15.23 -1.64
C ILE A 170 18.57 15.45 -0.12
N ALA A 171 18.81 16.67 0.34
CA ALA A 171 18.67 17.03 1.74
C ALA A 171 17.21 16.96 2.21
N ALA A 172 16.27 17.51 1.43
CA ALA A 172 14.85 17.48 1.74
C ALA A 172 14.29 16.05 1.71
N ALA A 173 14.68 15.25 0.71
CA ALA A 173 14.32 13.83 0.63
C ALA A 173 14.87 13.05 1.83
N ALA A 174 16.13 13.28 2.20
CA ALA A 174 16.73 12.61 3.36
C ALA A 174 16.00 12.97 4.66
N HIS A 175 15.63 14.24 4.83
CA HIS A 175 14.83 14.68 5.95
C HIS A 175 13.45 14.00 6.00
N ALA A 176 12.74 13.93 4.86
CA ALA A 176 11.44 13.27 4.75
C ALA A 176 11.51 11.75 5.05
N ALA A 177 12.64 11.11 4.75
CA ALA A 177 12.90 9.71 5.07
C ALA A 177 13.45 9.48 6.50
N HIS A 178 13.67 10.54 7.29
CA HIS A 178 14.37 10.48 8.58
C HIS A 178 15.79 9.89 8.51
N LEU A 179 16.54 10.21 7.44
CA LEU A 179 17.90 9.74 7.19
C LEU A 179 18.88 10.91 7.04
N SER A 180 20.18 10.63 7.23
CA SER A 180 21.23 11.54 6.75
C SER A 180 21.34 11.47 5.22
N ARG A 181 21.96 12.48 4.59
CA ARG A 181 22.18 12.48 3.11
C ARG A 181 22.96 11.24 2.65
N ALA A 182 24.00 10.87 3.40
CA ALA A 182 24.78 9.67 3.14
C ALA A 182 23.97 8.40 3.39
N GLY A 183 23.13 8.38 4.43
CA GLY A 183 22.23 7.28 4.75
C GLY A 183 21.20 7.03 3.65
N LEU A 184 20.56 8.10 3.14
CA LEU A 184 19.63 8.02 2.02
C LEU A 184 20.31 7.44 0.78
N ARG A 185 21.48 7.99 0.39
CA ARG A 185 22.24 7.51 -0.77
C ARG A 185 22.60 6.04 -0.64
N ARG A 186 23.10 5.62 0.51
CA ARG A 186 23.44 4.22 0.78
C ARG A 186 22.21 3.30 0.64
N ARG A 187 21.06 3.71 1.18
CA ARG A 187 19.80 2.95 1.08
C ARG A 187 19.31 2.86 -0.36
N LEU A 188 19.41 3.95 -1.12
CA LEU A 188 19.08 3.95 -2.55
C LEU A 188 20.03 3.04 -3.32
N ASP A 189 21.35 3.18 -3.19
CA ASP A 189 22.33 2.31 -3.86
C ASP A 189 22.03 0.82 -3.60
N GLN A 190 21.72 0.47 -2.35
CA GLN A 190 21.33 -0.88 -1.95
C GLN A 190 20.03 -1.35 -2.62
N LEU A 191 19.01 -0.50 -2.66
CA LEU A 191 17.74 -0.78 -3.32
C LEU A 191 17.91 -0.98 -4.84
N PHE A 192 18.68 -0.11 -5.50
CA PHE A 192 18.94 -0.24 -6.93
C PHE A 192 19.75 -1.49 -7.26
N ALA A 193 20.72 -1.86 -6.42
CA ALA A 193 21.43 -3.13 -6.56
C ALA A 193 20.48 -4.34 -6.42
N ALA A 194 19.56 -4.31 -5.46
CA ALA A 194 18.55 -5.36 -5.29
C ALA A 194 17.55 -5.42 -6.45
N LEU A 195 17.26 -4.29 -7.08
CA LEU A 195 16.45 -4.19 -8.30
C LEU A 195 17.26 -4.44 -9.59
N GLN A 196 18.54 -4.84 -9.47
CA GLN A 196 19.45 -5.10 -10.59
C GLN A 196 19.62 -3.93 -11.57
N VAL A 197 19.56 -2.71 -11.06
CA VAL A 197 19.75 -1.50 -11.88
C VAL A 197 21.19 -1.02 -11.78
N GLU A 198 21.84 -0.83 -12.92
CA GLU A 198 23.20 -0.31 -12.99
C GLU A 198 23.34 1.04 -12.28
N ARG A 199 24.48 1.30 -11.65
CA ARG A 199 24.77 2.60 -11.06
C ARG A 199 25.26 3.56 -12.14
N LEU A 200 24.53 4.64 -12.41
CA LEU A 200 25.02 5.68 -13.34
C LEU A 200 25.98 6.63 -12.63
N ALA A 201 27.09 6.94 -13.30
CA ALA A 201 27.99 8.00 -12.88
C ALA A 201 27.42 9.37 -13.32
N GLY A 202 27.44 10.36 -12.41
CA GLY A 202 27.42 11.78 -12.82
C GLY A 202 26.13 12.58 -12.68
N TYR A 203 25.00 12.05 -12.20
CA TYR A 203 23.78 12.86 -11.96
C TYR A 203 23.01 12.45 -10.69
N ASP A 204 23.20 13.21 -9.61
CA ASP A 204 22.67 12.96 -8.26
C ASP A 204 21.48 13.86 -7.86
N SER A 205 20.61 14.23 -8.80
CA SER A 205 19.39 14.98 -8.46
C SER A 205 18.32 14.04 -7.88
N VAL A 206 17.42 14.57 -7.05
CA VAL A 206 16.26 13.80 -6.56
C VAL A 206 15.40 13.30 -7.71
N GLU A 207 15.23 14.13 -8.74
CA GLU A 207 14.47 13.78 -9.93
C GLU A 207 15.09 12.59 -10.68
N SER A 208 16.42 12.57 -10.85
CA SER A 208 17.14 11.44 -11.43
C SER A 208 16.88 10.16 -10.63
N TRP A 209 17.05 10.21 -9.31
CA TRP A 209 16.76 9.07 -8.43
C TRP A 209 15.31 8.60 -8.52
N ARG A 210 14.35 9.53 -8.50
CA ARG A 210 12.91 9.24 -8.58
C ARG A 210 12.54 8.56 -9.89
N THR A 211 12.94 9.14 -11.02
CA THR A 211 12.63 8.62 -12.36
C THR A 211 13.20 7.22 -12.55
N ARG A 212 14.43 7.00 -12.08
CA ARG A 212 15.07 5.68 -12.17
C ARG A 212 14.40 4.66 -11.26
N LEU A 213 14.02 5.04 -10.04
CA LEU A 213 13.34 4.13 -9.13
C LEU A 213 11.98 3.71 -9.70
N LEU A 214 11.21 4.65 -10.25
CA LEU A 214 9.95 4.34 -10.92
C LEU A 214 10.16 3.39 -12.10
N ALA A 215 11.12 3.67 -12.98
CA ALA A 215 11.45 2.78 -14.09
C ALA A 215 11.86 1.38 -13.62
N ALA A 216 12.70 1.30 -12.58
CA ALA A 216 13.14 0.04 -11.99
C ALA A 216 11.97 -0.77 -11.44
N LEU A 217 11.01 -0.12 -10.77
CA LEU A 217 9.82 -0.77 -10.22
C LEU A 217 8.92 -1.40 -11.29
N HIS A 218 8.88 -0.80 -12.48
CA HIS A 218 8.10 -1.31 -13.60
C HIS A 218 8.82 -2.40 -14.42
N ALA A 219 10.15 -2.48 -14.35
CA ALA A 219 10.91 -3.48 -15.08
C ALA A 219 10.67 -4.89 -14.49
N PRO A 220 10.51 -5.94 -15.32
CA PRO A 220 10.55 -7.32 -14.82
C PRO A 220 11.94 -7.63 -14.22
N LEU A 221 11.99 -8.45 -13.16
CA LEU A 221 13.26 -9.01 -12.65
C LEU A 221 13.68 -10.22 -13.46
#